data_AF-A0A2W6BV18-F1
#
_entry.id   AF-A0A2W6BV18-F1
#
_cell.length_a   1.000
_cell.length_b   1.000
_cell.length_c   1.000
_cell.angle_alpha   90.00
_cell.angle_beta   90.00
_cell.angle_gamma   90.00
#
_symmetry.space_group_name_H-M   'P 1'
#
loop_
_entity.id
_entity.type
_entity.pdbx_description
1 polymer ?
#
loop_
_entity_poly.entity_id
_entity_poly.type
_entity_poly.pdbx_seq_one_letter_code
_entity_poly.pdbx_strand_id
1 'polypeptide(L)'
;MSDTSQGNSELEGPSAARASLKDEHALMLGDVTSRAQAVTSNADEGRWPQPELRELLNYLHLEVLRQLVDEEWLLFRVVRHAPEQLEQLRRDHLELRLAIELLDQAAATGGSTEGLSPRQLSATTRDLLAQLERHVAAEDELAILGDVAPATASFGAQPHEWYAITEGPVVDLDQLPGELGADAALARLVRLERREEVEVRSSFDPSPLWQRLMAGDPGGYRVTYLERGPNHWRVQIIRRPEHSTPQPYA
;
A
#
# COMPACT_ATOMS: atom_id res chain seq x y z
N MET A 1 -23.62 19.31 -51.90
CA MET A 1 -22.30 19.15 -51.27
C MET A 1 -22.52 19.33 -49.79
N SER A 2 -22.77 18.22 -49.12
CA SER A 2 -22.94 18.14 -47.67
C SER A 2 -21.55 18.16 -47.06
N ASP A 3 -21.29 19.09 -46.15
CA ASP A 3 -20.06 19.07 -45.35
C ASP A 3 -20.41 18.57 -43.95
N THR A 4 -19.64 17.59 -43.53
CA THR A 4 -19.95 16.64 -42.47
C THR A 4 -19.42 17.18 -41.15
N SER A 5 -20.34 17.50 -40.23
CA SER A 5 -20.02 17.51 -38.80
C SER A 5 -19.65 16.09 -38.37
N GLN A 6 -18.38 15.86 -38.03
CA GLN A 6 -17.98 14.84 -37.05
C GLN A 6 -16.49 14.98 -36.70
N GLY A 7 -16.23 15.22 -35.43
CA GLY A 7 -14.91 15.23 -34.81
C GLY A 7 -15.08 15.17 -33.29
N ASN A 8 -15.79 14.12 -32.86
CA ASN A 8 -16.08 13.81 -31.46
C ASN A 8 -14.84 13.21 -30.78
N SER A 9 -14.87 13.23 -29.45
CA SER A 9 -14.02 12.47 -28.52
C SER A 9 -12.72 13.15 -28.10
N GLU A 10 -12.89 14.08 -27.16
CA GLU A 10 -11.97 14.22 -26.04
C GLU A 10 -11.56 12.82 -25.54
N LEU A 11 -10.24 12.67 -25.40
CA LEU A 11 -9.61 11.53 -24.75
C LEU A 11 -9.96 11.60 -23.26
N GLU A 12 -11.10 11.02 -22.87
CA GLU A 12 -11.29 10.55 -21.50
C GLU A 12 -10.26 9.44 -21.25
N GLY A 13 -9.11 9.85 -20.74
CA GLY A 13 -8.15 8.91 -20.18
C GLY A 13 -8.76 8.19 -18.96
N PRO A 14 -8.23 7.02 -18.57
CA PRO A 14 -8.67 6.24 -17.41
C PRO A 14 -8.54 6.97 -16.04
N SER A 15 -8.13 8.24 -16.03
CA SER A 15 -7.98 9.10 -14.85
C SER A 15 -9.31 9.64 -14.30
N ALA A 16 -10.38 9.68 -15.11
CA ALA A 16 -11.65 10.29 -14.73
C ALA A 16 -12.47 9.51 -13.67
N ALA A 17 -12.05 8.30 -13.29
CA ALA A 17 -12.82 7.43 -12.39
C ALA A 17 -12.65 7.74 -10.89
N ARG A 18 -11.74 8.65 -10.47
CA ARG A 18 -11.41 8.88 -9.05
C ARG A 18 -11.46 10.36 -8.65
N ALA A 19 -12.65 10.94 -8.72
CA ALA A 19 -12.83 12.35 -8.42
C ALA A 19 -12.99 12.65 -6.91
N SER A 20 -13.28 11.65 -6.06
CA SER A 20 -13.63 11.87 -4.66
C SER A 20 -13.00 10.89 -3.66
N LEU A 21 -12.81 11.35 -2.42
CA LEU A 21 -12.35 10.53 -1.29
C LEU A 21 -13.23 9.28 -1.07
N LYS A 22 -14.54 9.45 -1.27
CA LYS A 22 -15.52 8.36 -1.17
C LYS A 22 -15.29 7.23 -2.18
N ASP A 23 -14.86 7.55 -3.39
CA ASP A 23 -14.55 6.53 -4.40
C ASP A 23 -13.29 5.74 -4.02
N GLU A 24 -12.29 6.42 -3.42
CA GLU A 24 -11.10 5.76 -2.87
C GLU A 24 -11.45 4.85 -1.69
N HIS A 25 -12.30 5.31 -0.77
CA HIS A 25 -12.83 4.51 0.34
C HIS A 25 -13.49 3.22 -0.14
N ALA A 26 -14.35 3.30 -1.17
CA ALA A 26 -15.03 2.14 -1.70
C ALA A 26 -14.06 1.09 -2.27
N LEU A 27 -12.99 1.53 -2.95
CA LEU A 27 -11.94 0.65 -3.47
C LEU A 27 -11.13 0.02 -2.33
N MET A 28 -10.67 0.84 -1.38
CA MET A 28 -9.90 0.39 -0.22
C MET A 28 -10.69 -0.64 0.60
N LEU A 29 -11.96 -0.38 0.90
CA LEU A 29 -12.82 -1.31 1.62
C LEU A 29 -13.02 -2.62 0.84
N GLY A 30 -13.18 -2.55 -0.48
CA GLY A 30 -13.28 -3.75 -1.32
C GLY A 30 -12.03 -4.63 -1.23
N ASP A 31 -10.85 -4.02 -1.32
CA ASP A 31 -9.56 -4.71 -1.26
C ASP A 31 -9.25 -5.31 0.12
N VAL A 32 -9.50 -4.57 1.20
CA VAL A 32 -9.36 -5.06 2.58
C VAL A 32 -10.34 -6.20 2.82
N THR A 33 -11.59 -6.07 2.41
CA THR A 33 -12.63 -7.08 2.61
C THR A 33 -12.25 -8.40 1.93
N SER A 34 -11.80 -8.35 0.67
CA SER A 34 -11.38 -9.55 -0.07
C SER A 34 -10.24 -10.30 0.64
N ARG A 35 -9.22 -9.57 1.11
CA ARG A 35 -8.09 -10.15 1.84
C ARG A 35 -8.48 -10.68 3.22
N ALA A 36 -9.32 -9.93 3.95
CA ALA A 36 -9.87 -10.35 5.23
C ALA A 36 -10.69 -11.64 5.09
N GLN A 37 -11.49 -11.78 4.03
CA GLN A 37 -12.25 -13.00 3.75
C GLN A 37 -11.36 -14.22 3.53
N ALA A 38 -10.22 -14.06 2.85
CA ALA A 38 -9.26 -15.14 2.65
C ALA A 38 -8.64 -15.61 3.98
N VAL A 39 -8.35 -14.68 4.89
CA VAL A 39 -7.89 -14.98 6.27
C VAL A 39 -8.99 -15.69 7.05
N THR A 40 -10.20 -15.12 7.12
CA THR A 40 -11.28 -15.64 7.96
C THR A 40 -11.74 -17.02 7.49
N SER A 41 -11.82 -17.27 6.18
CA SER A 41 -12.29 -18.55 5.65
C SER A 41 -11.37 -19.70 6.07
N ASN A 42 -10.06 -19.52 5.94
CA ASN A 42 -9.08 -20.51 6.38
C ASN A 42 -9.07 -20.68 7.91
N ALA A 43 -9.15 -19.57 8.63
CA ALA A 43 -9.13 -19.55 10.09
C ALA A 43 -10.39 -20.19 10.71
N ASP A 44 -11.56 -20.02 10.08
CA ASP A 44 -12.82 -20.68 10.46
C ASP A 44 -12.78 -22.19 10.28
N GLU A 45 -12.01 -22.66 9.28
CA GLU A 45 -11.73 -24.08 9.06
C GLU A 45 -10.65 -24.63 10.02
N GLY A 46 -10.18 -23.81 10.97
CA GLY A 46 -9.20 -24.19 11.99
C GLY A 46 -7.76 -24.23 11.48
N ARG A 47 -7.49 -23.75 10.26
CA ARG A 47 -6.14 -23.64 9.71
C ARG A 47 -5.53 -22.28 10.03
N TRP A 48 -4.22 -22.25 10.21
CA TRP A 48 -3.49 -20.98 10.36
C TRP A 48 -3.17 -20.37 8.98
N PRO A 49 -3.73 -19.19 8.62
CA PRO A 49 -3.64 -18.62 7.28
C PRO A 49 -2.41 -17.71 7.12
N GLN A 50 -1.20 -18.25 7.30
CA GLN A 50 0.03 -17.43 7.27
C GLN A 50 0.17 -16.57 5.98
N PRO A 51 0.02 -17.13 4.76
CA PRO A 51 0.21 -16.32 3.56
C PRO A 51 -0.89 -15.28 3.38
N GLU A 52 -2.17 -15.62 3.63
CA GLU A 52 -3.28 -14.67 3.52
C GLU A 52 -3.19 -13.57 4.57
N LEU A 53 -2.77 -13.90 5.80
CA LEU A 53 -2.59 -12.92 6.87
C LEU A 53 -1.49 -11.92 6.52
N ARG A 54 -0.38 -12.38 5.94
CA ARG A 54 0.68 -11.50 5.47
C ARG A 54 0.23 -10.58 4.33
N GLU A 55 -0.53 -11.09 3.36
CA GLU A 55 -1.10 -10.28 2.28
C GLU A 55 -2.05 -9.20 2.81
N LEU A 56 -2.90 -9.55 3.78
CA LEU A 56 -3.76 -8.59 4.47
C LEU A 56 -2.94 -7.53 5.20
N LEU A 57 -1.95 -7.93 6.01
CA LEU A 57 -1.10 -7.02 6.77
C LEU A 57 -0.31 -6.07 5.87
N ASN A 58 0.24 -6.56 4.75
CA ASN A 58 0.93 -5.70 3.81
C ASN A 58 0.00 -4.62 3.25
N TYR A 59 -1.22 -4.97 2.86
CA TYR A 59 -2.19 -3.98 2.37
C TYR A 59 -2.59 -2.98 3.47
N LEU A 60 -2.87 -3.47 4.69
CA LEU A 60 -3.21 -2.61 5.83
C LEU A 60 -2.13 -1.58 6.13
N HIS A 61 -0.86 -1.98 6.14
CA HIS A 61 0.26 -1.07 6.41
C HIS A 61 0.49 -0.05 5.30
N LEU A 62 0.37 -0.48 4.06
CA LEU A 62 0.85 0.31 2.93
C LEU A 62 -0.21 1.23 2.37
N GLU A 63 -1.46 0.77 2.40
CA GLU A 63 -2.58 1.49 1.83
C GLU A 63 -3.44 2.10 2.92
N VAL A 64 -3.94 1.31 3.88
CA VAL A 64 -4.86 1.81 4.91
C VAL A 64 -4.16 2.79 5.86
N LEU A 65 -3.06 2.38 6.51
CA LEU A 65 -2.38 3.25 7.48
C LEU A 65 -1.80 4.53 6.85
N ARG A 66 -1.38 4.46 5.57
CA ARG A 66 -0.94 5.65 4.84
C ARG A 66 -2.13 6.58 4.59
N GLN A 67 -3.24 6.03 4.10
CA GLN A 67 -4.45 6.79 3.81
C GLN A 67 -4.99 7.51 5.06
N LEU A 68 -5.01 6.84 6.22
CA LEU A 68 -5.37 7.48 7.50
C LEU A 68 -4.50 8.71 7.83
N VAL A 69 -3.21 8.69 7.50
CA VAL A 69 -2.31 9.84 7.71
C VAL A 69 -2.60 10.97 6.73
N ASP A 70 -2.86 10.63 5.46
CA ASP A 70 -3.20 11.60 4.43
C ASP A 70 -4.57 12.27 4.71
N GLU A 71 -5.53 11.50 5.22
CA GLU A 71 -6.87 11.95 5.64
C GLU A 71 -6.81 12.83 6.88
N GLU A 72 -5.97 12.52 7.88
CA GLU A 72 -5.69 13.46 8.97
C GLU A 72 -5.19 14.79 8.42
N TRP A 73 -4.39 14.81 7.37
CA TRP A 73 -3.91 16.08 6.82
C TRP A 73 -4.96 16.82 5.97
N LEU A 74 -5.86 16.07 5.32
CA LEU A 74 -6.92 16.61 4.46
C LEU A 74 -8.11 17.12 5.29
N LEU A 75 -8.71 16.24 6.09
CA LEU A 75 -9.95 16.50 6.84
C LEU A 75 -9.74 17.59 7.89
N PHE A 76 -8.57 17.69 8.51
CA PHE A 76 -8.25 18.77 9.45
C PHE A 76 -8.28 20.16 8.83
N ARG A 77 -8.00 20.26 7.53
CA ARG A 77 -7.99 21.53 6.80
C ARG A 77 -9.39 21.95 6.36
N VAL A 78 -10.18 20.97 5.94
CA VAL A 78 -11.52 21.17 5.39
C VAL A 78 -12.55 21.31 6.52
N VAL A 79 -12.47 20.45 7.55
CA VAL A 79 -13.46 20.36 8.65
C VAL A 79 -12.95 21.06 9.93
N ARG A 80 -12.51 22.30 9.78
CA ARG A 80 -11.92 23.13 10.86
C ARG A 80 -12.86 23.53 12.01
N HIS A 81 -14.15 23.24 11.89
CA HIS A 81 -15.19 23.67 12.86
C HIS A 81 -15.78 22.51 13.68
N ALA A 82 -15.22 21.31 13.59
CA ALA A 82 -15.75 20.09 14.23
C ALA A 82 -14.70 19.39 15.13
N PRO A 83 -14.25 20.03 16.23
CA PRO A 83 -13.12 19.53 17.03
C PRO A 83 -13.39 18.20 17.73
N GLU A 84 -14.64 17.93 18.13
CA GLU A 84 -15.02 16.67 18.78
C GLU A 84 -14.97 15.50 17.79
N GLN A 85 -15.39 15.74 16.55
CA GLN A 85 -15.37 14.75 15.47
C GLN A 85 -13.93 14.45 15.03
N LEU A 86 -13.08 15.48 14.91
CA LEU A 86 -11.65 15.30 14.63
C LEU A 86 -10.93 14.52 15.74
N GLU A 87 -11.31 14.72 17.00
CA GLU A 87 -10.76 13.93 18.11
C GLU A 87 -11.27 12.49 18.09
N GLN A 88 -12.52 12.26 17.69
CA GLN A 88 -13.02 10.90 17.46
C GLN A 88 -12.23 10.19 16.36
N LEU A 89 -11.97 10.84 15.22
CA LEU A 89 -11.16 10.26 14.14
C LEU A 89 -9.77 9.82 14.62
N ARG A 90 -9.07 10.64 15.40
CA ARG A 90 -7.77 10.26 15.96
C ARG A 90 -7.84 9.04 16.87
N ARG A 91 -8.90 8.93 17.67
CA ARG A 91 -9.12 7.75 18.52
C ARG A 91 -9.35 6.51 17.65
N ASP A 92 -10.20 6.63 16.63
CA ASP A 92 -10.48 5.54 15.70
C ASP A 92 -9.19 5.09 14.98
N HIS A 93 -8.33 6.02 14.55
CA HIS A 93 -7.03 5.71 13.93
C HIS A 93 -6.10 4.96 14.87
N LEU A 94 -6.03 5.37 16.14
CA LEU A 94 -5.21 4.69 17.14
C LEU A 94 -5.73 3.27 17.37
N GLU A 95 -7.04 3.09 17.50
CA GLU A 95 -7.65 1.78 17.68
C GLU A 95 -7.39 0.87 16.46
N LEU A 96 -7.48 1.40 15.22
CA LEU A 96 -7.15 0.67 14.00
C LEU A 96 -5.68 0.22 13.99
N ARG A 97 -4.75 1.11 14.36
CA ARG A 97 -3.32 0.78 14.46
C ARG A 97 -3.06 -0.32 15.48
N LEU A 98 -3.69 -0.26 16.64
CA LEU A 98 -3.55 -1.27 17.69
C LEU A 98 -4.11 -2.64 17.24
N ALA A 99 -5.22 -2.64 16.50
CA ALA A 99 -5.77 -3.88 15.94
C ALA A 99 -4.85 -4.48 14.87
N ILE A 100 -4.22 -3.65 14.02
CA ILE A 100 -3.23 -4.09 13.03
C ILE A 100 -1.98 -4.67 13.73
N GLU A 101 -1.49 -3.99 14.77
CA GLU A 101 -0.33 -4.47 15.55
C GLU A 101 -0.61 -5.82 16.23
N LEU A 102 -1.83 -6.04 16.73
CA LEU A 102 -2.24 -7.33 17.27
C LEU A 102 -2.17 -8.44 16.19
N LEU A 103 -2.58 -8.14 14.96
CA LEU A 103 -2.47 -9.07 13.84
C LEU A 103 -1.02 -9.32 13.41
N ASP A 104 -0.13 -8.32 13.47
CA ASP A 104 1.31 -8.51 13.25
C ASP A 104 1.92 -9.45 14.28
N GLN A 105 1.62 -9.25 15.55
CA GLN A 105 2.08 -10.12 16.63
C GLN A 105 1.57 -11.55 16.44
N ALA A 106 0.32 -11.70 16.00
CA ALA A 106 -0.25 -12.99 15.64
C ALA A 106 0.52 -13.63 14.47
N ALA A 107 0.79 -12.89 13.40
CA ALA A 107 1.54 -13.37 12.24
C ALA A 107 2.98 -13.77 12.59
N ALA A 108 3.63 -13.07 13.52
CA ALA A 108 4.97 -13.39 13.99
C ALA A 108 5.03 -14.67 14.84
N THR A 109 3.94 -14.96 15.56
CA THR A 109 3.84 -16.14 16.45
C THR A 109 3.28 -17.39 15.75
N GLY A 110 2.73 -17.26 14.55
CA GLY A 110 2.44 -18.37 13.65
C GLY A 110 1.42 -19.40 14.18
N GLY A 111 0.45 -18.96 14.99
CA GLY A 111 -0.54 -19.85 15.61
C GLY A 111 0.04 -20.71 16.74
N SER A 112 1.13 -20.26 17.38
CA SER A 112 1.67 -20.90 18.57
C SER A 112 0.66 -20.93 19.72
N THR A 113 0.90 -21.79 20.71
CA THR A 113 0.02 -21.93 21.89
C THR A 113 -0.07 -20.67 22.76
N GLU A 114 0.87 -19.74 22.61
CA GLU A 114 0.92 -18.47 23.34
C GLU A 114 0.28 -17.31 22.55
N GLY A 115 -0.02 -17.51 21.26
CA GLY A 115 -0.63 -16.53 20.37
C GLY A 115 -2.14 -16.72 20.20
N LEU A 116 -2.70 -16.02 19.19
CA LEU A 116 -4.11 -16.19 18.83
C LEU A 116 -4.35 -17.60 18.26
N SER A 117 -5.43 -18.25 18.69
CA SER A 117 -5.98 -19.41 17.96
C SER A 117 -6.55 -18.97 16.60
N PRO A 118 -6.69 -19.88 15.62
CA PRO A 118 -7.34 -19.56 14.35
C PRO A 118 -8.72 -18.91 14.52
N ARG A 119 -9.54 -19.39 15.47
CA ARG A 119 -10.84 -18.80 15.74
C ARG A 119 -10.75 -17.36 16.27
N GLN A 120 -9.78 -17.08 17.14
CA GLN A 120 -9.55 -15.73 17.66
C GLN A 120 -8.98 -14.80 16.58
N LEU A 121 -8.08 -15.30 15.72
CA LEU A 121 -7.61 -14.56 14.56
C LEU A 121 -8.78 -14.16 13.66
N SER A 122 -9.64 -15.13 13.32
CA SER A 122 -10.84 -14.90 12.51
C SER A 122 -11.78 -13.85 13.12
N ALA A 123 -12.01 -13.90 14.44
CA ALA A 123 -12.82 -12.90 15.15
C ALA A 123 -12.15 -11.51 15.09
N THR A 124 -10.86 -11.43 15.42
CA THR A 124 -10.08 -10.18 15.41
C THR A 124 -10.06 -9.54 14.03
N THR A 125 -9.90 -10.32 12.96
CA THR A 125 -9.94 -9.82 11.57
C THR A 125 -11.31 -9.26 11.20
N ARG A 126 -12.42 -9.89 11.64
CA ARG A 126 -13.77 -9.34 11.42
C ARG A 126 -14.02 -8.07 12.22
N ASP A 127 -13.54 -8.02 13.45
CA ASP A 127 -13.68 -6.85 14.31
C ASP A 127 -12.93 -5.64 13.72
N LEU A 128 -11.70 -5.86 13.22
CA LEU A 128 -10.93 -4.86 12.48
C LEU A 128 -11.69 -4.36 11.24
N LEU A 129 -12.24 -5.27 10.43
CA LEU A 129 -12.99 -4.88 9.23
C LEU A 129 -14.22 -4.04 9.59
N ALA A 130 -15.00 -4.48 10.57
CA ALA A 130 -16.18 -3.75 11.04
C ALA A 130 -15.81 -2.39 11.62
N GLN A 131 -14.65 -2.27 12.27
CA GLN A 131 -14.14 -1.00 12.76
C GLN A 131 -13.74 -0.07 11.62
N LEU A 132 -13.02 -0.57 10.61
CA LEU A 132 -12.63 0.19 9.43
C LEU A 132 -13.86 0.70 8.67
N GLU A 133 -14.88 -0.14 8.48
CA GLU A 133 -16.15 0.25 7.84
C GLU A 133 -16.85 1.39 8.58
N ARG A 134 -16.95 1.30 9.92
CA ARG A 134 -17.54 2.37 10.74
C ARG A 134 -16.72 3.67 10.67
N HIS A 135 -15.41 3.54 10.67
CA HIS A 135 -14.49 4.66 10.61
C HIS A 135 -14.62 5.42 9.28
N VAL A 136 -14.51 4.70 8.15
CA VAL A 136 -14.70 5.25 6.80
C VAL A 136 -16.07 5.90 6.63
N ALA A 137 -17.13 5.30 7.20
CA ALA A 137 -18.46 5.91 7.15
C ALA A 137 -18.52 7.25 7.91
N ALA A 138 -17.82 7.36 9.04
CA ALA A 138 -17.73 8.63 9.79
C ALA A 138 -16.91 9.68 9.01
N GLU A 139 -15.86 9.28 8.31
CA GLU A 139 -15.08 10.16 7.44
C GLU A 139 -15.89 10.67 6.24
N ASP A 140 -16.65 9.79 5.60
CA ASP A 140 -17.58 10.16 4.52
C ASP A 140 -18.59 11.20 4.99
N GLU A 141 -19.16 11.05 6.19
CA GLU A 141 -20.06 12.05 6.79
C GLU A 141 -19.37 13.40 7.02
N LEU A 142 -18.12 13.39 7.47
CA LEU A 142 -17.33 14.61 7.70
C LEU A 142 -16.91 15.28 6.39
N ALA A 143 -16.55 14.50 5.37
CA ALA A 143 -16.23 14.98 4.04
C ALA A 143 -17.41 15.71 3.39
N ILE A 144 -18.65 15.27 3.65
CA ILE A 144 -19.87 15.94 3.19
C ILE A 144 -20.04 17.30 3.89
N LEU A 145 -19.73 17.39 5.19
CA LEU A 145 -19.82 18.65 5.96
C LEU A 145 -18.77 19.70 5.52
N GLY A 146 -17.68 19.23 4.93
CA GLY A 146 -16.54 20.04 4.52
C GLY A 146 -16.63 20.74 3.16
N ASP A 147 -17.68 20.48 2.37
CA ASP A 147 -17.70 20.68 0.91
C ASP A 147 -16.72 19.69 0.22
N VAL A 148 -17.23 18.85 -0.69
CA VAL A 148 -16.64 17.58 -1.21
C VAL A 148 -15.11 17.49 -1.06
N ALA A 149 -14.64 16.61 -0.17
CA ALA A 149 -13.22 16.32 0.01
C ALA A 149 -12.63 15.67 -1.26
N PRO A 150 -11.55 16.24 -1.83
CA PRO A 150 -10.87 15.62 -2.96
C PRO A 150 -10.23 14.29 -2.52
N ALA A 151 -10.00 13.39 -3.47
CA ALA A 151 -9.32 12.11 -3.24
C ALA A 151 -7.93 12.33 -2.61
N THR A 152 -7.42 11.43 -1.76
CA THR A 152 -6.04 11.51 -1.25
C THR A 152 -5.02 11.47 -2.40
N ALA A 153 -5.39 10.85 -3.54
CA ALA A 153 -4.57 10.87 -4.73
C ALA A 153 -4.33 12.27 -5.33
N SER A 154 -5.15 13.25 -4.95
CA SER A 154 -5.01 14.66 -5.33
C SER A 154 -3.76 15.32 -4.74
N PHE A 155 -3.13 14.70 -3.72
CA PHE A 155 -1.83 15.11 -3.20
C PHE A 155 -0.64 14.64 -4.06
N GLY A 156 -0.91 13.96 -5.18
CA GLY A 156 0.11 13.55 -6.14
C GLY A 156 0.60 12.11 -5.98
N ALA A 157 -0.02 11.28 -5.14
CA ALA A 157 0.31 9.87 -5.00
C ALA A 157 -0.87 9.01 -5.52
N GLN A 158 -0.68 7.98 -6.35
CA GLN A 158 -1.76 7.06 -6.80
C GLN A 158 -1.51 5.63 -6.31
N PRO A 159 -1.62 5.37 -5.01
CA PRO A 159 -0.82 4.29 -4.47
C PRO A 159 -1.54 2.94 -4.51
N HIS A 160 -2.87 2.94 -4.43
CA HIS A 160 -3.72 1.76 -4.62
C HIS A 160 -3.60 1.17 -6.03
N GLU A 161 -3.32 2.00 -7.04
CA GLU A 161 -3.02 1.54 -8.40
C GLU A 161 -1.63 0.94 -8.54
N TRP A 162 -0.64 1.55 -7.87
CA TRP A 162 0.76 1.14 -8.01
C TRP A 162 1.13 -0.04 -7.13
N TYR A 163 0.41 -0.29 -6.03
CA TYR A 163 0.62 -1.46 -5.17
C TYR A 163 0.54 -2.76 -5.98
N ALA A 164 -0.53 -2.95 -6.77
CA ALA A 164 -0.69 -4.13 -7.60
C ALA A 164 0.42 -4.30 -8.66
N ILE A 165 1.00 -3.20 -9.14
CA ILE A 165 2.04 -3.17 -10.17
C ILE A 165 3.44 -3.37 -9.57
N THR A 166 3.65 -2.95 -8.32
CA THR A 166 4.98 -2.95 -7.67
C THR A 166 5.21 -4.11 -6.71
N GLU A 167 4.17 -4.74 -6.16
CA GLU A 167 4.34 -5.79 -5.14
C GLU A 167 4.66 -7.19 -5.71
N GLY A 168 4.60 -7.37 -7.02
CA GLY A 168 4.99 -8.61 -7.69
C GLY A 168 6.50 -8.88 -7.73
N PRO A 169 6.94 -10.07 -8.21
CA PRO A 169 8.36 -10.40 -8.40
C PRO A 169 9.03 -9.59 -9.51
N VAL A 170 8.24 -8.84 -10.29
CA VAL A 170 8.69 -7.96 -11.36
C VAL A 170 8.05 -6.60 -11.17
N VAL A 171 8.88 -5.55 -11.15
CA VAL A 171 8.47 -4.15 -11.20
C VAL A 171 8.78 -3.63 -12.60
N ASP A 172 7.75 -3.40 -13.40
CA ASP A 172 7.90 -2.83 -14.73
C ASP A 172 7.73 -1.31 -14.68
N LEU A 173 8.85 -0.58 -14.79
CA LEU A 173 8.86 0.88 -14.72
C LEU A 173 8.16 1.52 -15.92
N ASP A 174 8.03 0.82 -17.05
CA ASP A 174 7.34 1.36 -18.22
C ASP A 174 5.81 1.38 -18.02
N GLN A 175 5.30 0.63 -17.03
CA GLN A 175 3.91 0.66 -16.61
C GLN A 175 3.62 1.74 -15.56
N LEU A 176 4.66 2.44 -15.08
CA LEU A 176 4.55 3.45 -14.02
C LEU A 176 4.68 4.87 -14.58
N PRO A 177 3.89 5.84 -14.10
CA PRO A 177 3.87 7.19 -14.66
C PRO A 177 5.01 8.07 -14.11
N GLY A 178 6.05 8.29 -14.92
CA GLY A 178 7.04 9.35 -14.71
C GLY A 178 7.75 9.32 -13.35
N GLU A 179 8.04 10.50 -12.79
CA GLU A 179 8.78 10.63 -11.52
C GLU A 179 8.04 10.01 -10.32
N LEU A 180 6.71 10.11 -10.28
CA LEU A 180 5.89 9.53 -9.22
C LEU A 180 5.94 7.99 -9.24
N GLY A 181 5.95 7.41 -10.43
CA GLY A 181 6.17 5.98 -10.65
C GLY A 181 7.54 5.50 -10.15
N ALA A 182 8.58 6.32 -10.36
CA ALA A 182 9.92 6.02 -9.86
C ALA A 182 9.98 6.05 -8.32
N ASP A 183 9.26 6.96 -7.67
CA ASP A 183 9.17 7.02 -6.21
C ASP A 183 8.39 5.83 -5.63
N ALA A 184 7.33 5.37 -6.31
CA ALA A 184 6.60 4.16 -5.93
C ALA A 184 7.47 2.89 -6.05
N ALA A 185 8.21 2.77 -7.15
CA ALA A 185 9.18 1.70 -7.32
C ALA A 185 10.29 1.77 -6.25
N LEU A 186 10.78 2.96 -5.92
CA LEU A 186 11.77 3.13 -4.86
C LEU A 186 11.21 2.71 -3.49
N ALA A 187 9.98 3.11 -3.17
CA ALA A 187 9.30 2.72 -1.93
C ALA A 187 9.19 1.20 -1.82
N ARG A 188 8.80 0.51 -2.90
CA ARG A 188 8.80 -0.97 -2.95
C ARG A 188 10.18 -1.56 -2.69
N LEU A 189 11.23 -1.04 -3.34
CA LEU A 189 12.60 -1.55 -3.20
C LEU A 189 13.14 -1.38 -1.77
N VAL A 190 12.80 -0.27 -1.11
CA VAL A 190 13.14 -0.04 0.31
C VAL A 190 12.48 -1.09 1.21
N ARG A 191 11.26 -1.53 0.87
CA ARG A 191 10.47 -2.49 1.64
C ARG A 191 10.87 -3.96 1.47
N LEU A 192 11.75 -4.29 0.52
CA LEU A 192 12.15 -5.68 0.30
C LEU A 192 12.53 -6.38 1.62
N GLU A 193 12.00 -7.57 1.84
CA GLU A 193 12.44 -8.45 2.91
C GLU A 193 13.88 -8.89 2.67
N ARG A 194 14.55 -9.38 3.73
CA ARG A 194 15.93 -9.85 3.59
C ARG A 194 15.97 -11.07 2.68
N ARG A 195 16.91 -11.03 1.72
CA ARG A 195 17.04 -12.03 0.66
C ARG A 195 15.87 -12.06 -0.33
N GLU A 196 14.89 -11.17 -0.19
CA GLU A 196 13.89 -10.98 -1.24
C GLU A 196 14.57 -10.38 -2.46
N GLU A 197 14.16 -10.89 -3.62
CA GLU A 197 14.63 -10.45 -4.92
C GLU A 197 13.46 -9.96 -5.76
N VAL A 198 13.73 -8.91 -6.53
CA VAL A 198 12.77 -8.36 -7.48
C VAL A 198 13.48 -8.02 -8.78
N GLU A 199 12.85 -8.31 -9.91
CA GLU A 199 13.32 -7.90 -11.23
C GLU A 199 12.70 -6.55 -11.60
N VAL A 200 13.53 -5.54 -11.82
CA VAL A 200 13.11 -4.25 -12.37
C VAL A 200 13.30 -4.28 -13.88
N ARG A 201 12.25 -3.91 -14.63
CA ARG A 201 12.25 -3.77 -16.09
C ARG A 201 12.05 -2.32 -16.48
N SER A 202 12.73 -1.87 -17.53
CA SER A 202 12.49 -0.56 -18.12
C SER A 202 13.03 -0.46 -19.54
N SER A 203 12.42 0.42 -20.33
CA SER A 203 12.91 0.86 -21.63
C SER A 203 14.03 1.90 -21.55
N PHE A 204 14.24 2.51 -20.37
CA PHE A 204 15.29 3.49 -20.10
C PHE A 204 16.27 3.00 -19.03
N ASP A 205 17.48 3.59 -18.94
CA ASP A 205 18.46 3.21 -17.91
C ASP A 205 17.91 3.50 -16.52
N PRO A 206 17.61 2.46 -15.70
CA PRO A 206 17.02 2.67 -14.40
C PRO A 206 18.07 2.99 -13.32
N SER A 207 19.33 3.28 -13.70
CA SER A 207 20.42 3.56 -12.76
C SER A 207 20.21 4.63 -11.71
N PRO A 208 19.46 5.71 -11.96
CA PRO A 208 19.12 6.67 -10.91
C PRO A 208 18.36 6.03 -9.74
N LEU A 209 17.55 5.00 -9.99
CA LEU A 209 16.69 4.39 -8.98
C LEU A 209 17.49 3.67 -7.88
N TRP A 210 18.41 2.77 -8.25
CA TRP A 210 19.24 2.10 -7.24
C TRP A 210 20.39 2.96 -6.73
N GLN A 211 20.80 4.01 -7.46
CA GLN A 211 21.70 5.02 -6.88
C GLN A 211 21.05 5.72 -5.70
N ARG A 212 19.77 6.11 -5.81
CA ARG A 212 18.98 6.66 -4.70
C ARG A 212 18.81 5.64 -3.57
N LEU A 213 18.50 4.39 -3.89
CA LEU A 213 18.38 3.29 -2.90
C LEU A 213 19.68 3.09 -2.11
N MET A 214 20.82 2.99 -2.79
CA MET A 214 22.13 2.76 -2.17
C MET A 214 22.65 3.98 -1.41
N ALA A 215 22.24 5.19 -1.77
CA ALA A 215 22.55 6.38 -1.00
C ALA A 215 21.85 6.38 0.37
N GLY A 216 20.64 5.81 0.45
CA GLY A 216 19.89 5.66 1.69
C GLY A 216 20.36 4.50 2.58
N ASP A 217 20.87 3.42 1.99
CA ASP A 217 21.39 2.25 2.72
C ASP A 217 22.64 1.66 2.03
N PRO A 218 23.83 2.24 2.27
CA PRO A 218 25.07 1.80 1.65
C PRO A 218 25.41 0.36 2.03
N GLY A 219 25.34 -0.55 1.04
CA GLY A 219 25.67 -1.96 1.22
C GLY A 219 24.49 -2.86 1.59
N GLY A 220 23.30 -2.30 1.86
CA GLY A 220 22.08 -3.06 2.15
C GLY A 220 21.52 -3.85 0.97
N TYR A 221 21.94 -3.52 -0.26
CA TYR A 221 21.39 -4.11 -1.48
C TYR A 221 22.47 -4.69 -2.39
N ARG A 222 22.06 -5.56 -3.32
CA ARG A 222 22.86 -6.04 -4.44
C ARG A 222 22.06 -5.79 -5.72
N VAL A 223 22.71 -5.18 -6.70
CA VAL A 223 22.13 -4.88 -8.01
C VAL A 223 22.91 -5.64 -9.07
N THR A 224 22.21 -6.49 -9.82
CA THR A 224 22.79 -7.29 -10.90
C THR A 224 22.05 -6.96 -12.18
N TYR A 225 22.76 -6.50 -13.21
CA TYR A 225 22.16 -6.33 -14.53
C TYR A 225 22.04 -7.70 -15.20
N LEU A 226 20.81 -8.09 -15.51
CA LEU A 226 20.50 -9.28 -16.30
C LEU A 226 20.58 -8.95 -17.79
N GLU A 227 20.17 -7.73 -18.16
CA GLU A 227 20.23 -7.21 -19.52
C GLU A 227 20.58 -5.72 -19.52
N ARG A 228 21.50 -5.34 -20.40
CA ARG A 228 21.91 -3.95 -20.66
C ARG A 228 21.72 -3.66 -22.14
N GLY A 229 20.60 -3.07 -22.50
CA GLY A 229 20.31 -2.65 -23.87
C GLY A 229 19.91 -1.18 -23.88
N PRO A 230 20.08 -0.45 -24.99
CA PRO A 230 19.60 0.94 -25.06
C PRO A 230 18.08 1.05 -24.94
N ASN A 231 17.34 -0.02 -25.26
CA ASN A 231 15.87 -0.04 -25.29
C ASN A 231 15.23 -1.00 -24.28
N HIS A 232 16.02 -1.86 -23.63
CA HIS A 232 15.54 -2.85 -22.68
C HIS A 232 16.58 -3.07 -21.60
N TRP A 233 16.18 -2.82 -20.36
CA TRP A 233 16.97 -2.99 -19.16
C TRP A 233 16.26 -3.98 -18.26
N ARG A 234 17.01 -4.98 -17.78
CA ARG A 234 16.53 -5.93 -16.78
C ARG A 234 17.54 -5.98 -15.65
N VAL A 235 17.08 -5.65 -14.46
CA VAL A 235 17.95 -5.49 -13.29
C VAL A 235 17.35 -6.27 -12.14
N GLN A 236 18.14 -7.18 -11.58
CA GLN A 236 17.77 -7.86 -10.36
C GLN A 236 18.26 -7.06 -9.16
N ILE A 237 17.37 -6.78 -8.23
CA ILE A 237 17.69 -6.14 -6.95
C ILE A 237 17.40 -7.12 -5.83
N ILE A 238 18.39 -7.34 -4.96
CA ILE A 238 18.28 -8.25 -3.82
C ILE A 238 18.65 -7.47 -2.57
N ARG A 239 17.84 -7.54 -1.51
CA ARG A 239 18.24 -7.01 -0.20
C ARG A 239 19.15 -8.00 0.52
N ARG A 240 20.33 -7.54 0.94
CA ARG A 240 21.33 -8.39 1.58
C ARG A 240 20.89 -8.81 3.00
N PRO A 241 21.32 -9.99 3.47
CA PRO A 241 21.34 -10.26 4.91
C PRO A 241 22.34 -9.31 5.59
N GLU A 242 22.14 -9.05 6.88
CA GLU A 242 22.96 -8.10 7.66
C GLU A 242 24.46 -8.30 7.48
N HIS A 243 25.21 -7.19 7.50
CA HIS A 243 26.65 -7.23 7.75
C HIS A 243 26.89 -7.81 9.15
N SER A 244 27.32 -9.07 9.24
CA SER A 244 27.98 -9.55 10.45
C SER A 244 29.15 -8.62 10.74
N THR A 245 29.07 -7.86 11.83
CA THR A 245 30.20 -7.08 12.33
C THR A 245 31.39 -8.05 12.48
N PRO A 246 32.59 -7.76 11.93
CA PRO A 246 33.73 -8.62 12.18
C PRO A 246 34.00 -8.60 13.68
N GLN A 247 33.94 -9.77 14.34
CA GLN A 247 34.47 -9.89 15.69
C GLN A 247 35.96 -9.49 15.65
N PRO A 248 36.41 -8.51 16.43
CA PRO A 248 37.84 -8.26 16.56
C PRO A 248 38.47 -9.49 17.21
N TYR A 249 39.51 -10.01 16.55
CA TYR A 249 40.29 -11.17 16.96
C TYR A 249 40.74 -11.05 18.41
N ALA A 250 40.56 -12.15 19.16
CA ALA A 250 41.24 -12.41 20.43
C ALA A 250 42.70 -12.84 20.20
#